data_AF-A0A433EC06-F1
#
_entry.id   AF-A0A433EC06-F1
#
_cell.length_a   1.000
_cell.length_b   1.000
_cell.length_c   1.000
_cell.angle_alpha   90.00
_cell.angle_beta   90.00
_cell.angle_gamma   90.00
#
_symmetry.space_group_name_H-M   'P 1'
#
loop_
_entity.id
_entity.type
_entity.pdbx_description
1 polymer ?
#
loop_
_entity_poly.entity_id
_entity_poly.type
_entity_poly.pdbx_seq_one_letter_code
_entity_poly.pdbx_strand_id
1 'polypeptide(L)'
;MKVREQIGKSVFVLEGYPISSIHGYPDKNDLHIHAAMVKHNIDYLVTNDKALLDYWETSENTDEPLPYVTISTDDLLMDFVEPHLGRSTQESLTLSSTDLAEIYLFQERYFIKKYGEADLCGALERAEAPRFAAYLRRHMLPRLP
;
A
#
# COMPACT_ATOMS: atom_id res chain seq x y z
N MET A 1 -7.81 0.90 30.45
CA MET A 1 -6.52 1.57 30.16
C MET A 1 -5.38 0.58 30.39
N LYS A 2 -5.15 -0.37 29.45
CA LYS A 2 -4.11 -1.41 29.55
C LYS A 2 -3.69 -1.95 28.15
N VAL A 3 -3.60 -1.07 27.15
CA VAL A 3 -3.08 -1.43 25.81
C VAL A 3 -1.93 -0.52 25.39
N ARG A 4 -1.79 0.66 26.03
CA ARG A 4 -0.75 1.65 25.70
C ARG A 4 0.63 1.38 26.32
N GLU A 5 0.75 0.43 27.26
CA GLU A 5 2.01 0.13 27.96
C GLU A 5 2.83 -1.03 27.36
N GLN A 6 2.36 -1.65 26.28
CA GLN A 6 3.05 -2.79 25.65
C GLN A 6 3.74 -2.46 24.32
N ILE A 7 3.89 -1.15 24.00
CA ILE A 7 4.73 -0.67 22.89
C ILE A 7 6.00 -0.07 23.48
N GLY A 8 6.64 -0.82 24.38
CA GLY A 8 7.91 -0.46 25.00
C GLY A 8 8.82 -1.66 24.90
N LYS A 9 9.70 -1.68 23.88
CA LYS A 9 10.66 -2.74 23.54
C LYS A 9 10.11 -3.97 22.80
N SER A 10 9.39 -3.78 21.69
CA SER A 10 9.46 -4.82 20.65
C SER A 10 10.83 -4.72 19.98
N VAL A 11 11.59 -5.81 20.02
CA VAL A 11 12.77 -5.96 19.18
C VAL A 11 12.22 -6.15 17.76
N PHE A 12 12.42 -5.15 16.89
CA PHE A 12 11.91 -5.09 15.52
C PHE A 12 12.66 -6.07 14.59
N VAL A 13 12.72 -7.35 14.95
CA VAL A 13 13.36 -8.41 14.18
C VAL A 13 12.32 -9.48 13.93
N LEU A 14 11.95 -9.68 12.66
CA LEU A 14 11.19 -10.87 12.28
C LEU A 14 12.09 -12.11 12.42
N GLU A 15 11.81 -12.96 13.40
CA GLU A 15 12.55 -14.20 13.62
C GLU A 15 12.53 -15.09 12.37
N GLY A 16 13.69 -15.69 12.04
CA GLY A 16 13.83 -16.60 10.90
C GLY A 16 14.27 -15.97 9.57
N TYR A 17 14.53 -14.65 9.55
CA TYR A 17 15.02 -13.92 8.39
C TYR A 17 16.35 -13.22 8.73
N PRO A 18 17.51 -13.88 8.51
CA PRO A 18 18.80 -13.28 8.79
C PRO A 18 19.03 -12.07 7.88
N ILE A 19 19.41 -10.94 8.50
CA ILE A 19 19.70 -9.70 7.78
C ILE A 19 21.20 -9.59 7.49
N SER A 20 21.54 -9.41 6.22
CA SER A 20 22.85 -8.89 5.81
C SER A 20 22.78 -7.37 5.71
N SER A 21 23.83 -6.66 6.11
CA SER A 21 23.85 -5.21 5.94
C SER A 21 23.89 -4.87 4.46
N ILE A 22 22.89 -4.14 3.96
CA ILE A 22 22.89 -3.58 2.61
C ILE A 22 23.41 -2.13 2.70
N HIS A 23 24.32 -1.77 1.80
CA HIS A 23 24.90 -0.42 1.78
C HIS A 23 23.84 0.61 1.38
N GLY A 24 23.78 1.73 2.10
CA GLY A 24 22.81 2.81 1.81
C GLY A 24 21.36 2.52 2.22
N TYR A 25 21.06 1.33 2.76
CA TYR A 25 19.70 0.95 3.15
C TYR A 25 19.17 1.85 4.29
N PRO A 26 17.94 2.37 4.18
CA PRO A 26 17.45 3.46 5.03
C PRO A 26 17.20 3.05 6.48
N ASP A 27 16.59 1.88 6.72
CA ASP A 27 16.40 1.32 8.07
C ASP A 27 16.83 -0.15 8.11
N LYS A 28 17.86 -0.45 8.91
CA LYS A 28 18.35 -1.82 9.08
C LYS A 28 17.32 -2.77 9.67
N ASN A 29 16.31 -2.26 10.38
CA ASN A 29 15.22 -3.09 10.85
C ASN A 29 14.46 -3.63 9.64
N ASP A 30 14.09 -2.83 8.64
CA ASP A 30 13.28 -3.27 7.50
C ASP A 30 13.97 -4.28 6.56
N LEU A 31 15.27 -4.53 6.73
CA LEU A 31 16.00 -5.58 6.02
C LEU A 31 15.38 -6.97 6.22
N HIS A 32 14.69 -7.20 7.34
CA HIS A 32 13.99 -8.47 7.54
C HIS A 32 12.80 -8.63 6.57
N ILE A 33 12.20 -7.52 6.13
CA ILE A 33 11.12 -7.52 5.14
C ILE A 33 11.70 -7.92 3.79
N HIS A 34 12.81 -7.31 3.37
CA HIS A 34 13.53 -7.71 2.16
C HIS A 34 13.87 -9.20 2.16
N ALA A 35 14.47 -9.70 3.25
CA ALA A 35 14.80 -11.12 3.37
C ALA A 35 13.57 -12.03 3.29
N ALA A 36 12.42 -11.60 3.82
CA ALA A 36 11.16 -12.33 3.70
C ALA A 36 10.61 -12.33 2.26
N MET A 37 10.64 -11.17 1.60
CA MET A 37 10.21 -11.01 0.20
C MET A 37 11.00 -11.94 -0.72
N VAL A 38 12.33 -11.94 -0.60
CA VAL A 38 13.21 -12.80 -1.41
C VAL A 38 12.98 -14.28 -1.11
N LYS A 39 12.92 -14.67 0.17
CA LYS A 39 12.76 -16.08 0.56
C LYS A 39 11.46 -16.69 0.04
N HIS A 40 10.38 -15.91 -0.01
CA HIS A 40 9.06 -16.37 -0.44
C HIS A 40 8.71 -16.00 -1.87
N ASN A 41 9.65 -15.38 -2.60
CA ASN A 41 9.46 -14.96 -3.99
C ASN A 41 8.17 -14.13 -4.16
N ILE A 42 8.00 -13.11 -3.30
CA ILE A 42 6.85 -12.21 -3.31
C ILE A 42 7.08 -11.13 -4.36
N ASP A 43 6.09 -10.89 -5.23
CA ASP A 43 6.25 -9.98 -6.37
C ASP A 43 6.11 -8.50 -6.01
N TYR A 44 5.31 -8.16 -4.99
CA TYR A 44 4.99 -6.76 -4.64
C TYR A 44 5.14 -6.50 -3.15
N LEU A 45 5.91 -5.48 -2.81
CA LEU A 45 5.94 -4.88 -1.49
C LEU A 45 5.15 -3.58 -1.50
N VAL A 46 4.00 -3.61 -0.83
CA VAL A 46 3.15 -2.43 -0.66
C VAL A 46 3.55 -1.72 0.62
N THR A 47 4.03 -0.48 0.52
CA THR A 47 4.43 0.33 1.68
C THR A 47 4.26 1.82 1.40
N ASN A 48 4.04 2.60 2.45
CA ASN A 48 4.07 4.07 2.38
C ASN A 48 5.34 4.65 3.03
N ASP A 49 6.30 3.81 3.39
CA ASP A 49 7.61 4.27 3.86
C ASP A 49 8.38 4.89 2.69
N LYS A 50 8.45 6.23 2.69
CA LYS A 50 9.12 7.00 1.63
C LYS A 50 10.61 6.72 1.53
N ALA A 51 11.29 6.50 2.66
CA ALA A 51 12.72 6.24 2.62
C ALA A 51 13.00 4.90 1.93
N LEU A 52 12.15 3.90 2.18
CA LEU A 52 12.23 2.61 1.48
C LEU A 52 11.84 2.72 -0.01
N LEU A 53 10.74 3.40 -0.33
CA LEU A 53 10.33 3.62 -1.73
C LEU A 53 11.44 4.33 -2.53
N ASP A 54 11.96 5.44 -2.02
CA ASP A 54 13.02 6.23 -2.67
C ASP A 54 14.33 5.41 -2.82
N TYR A 55 14.70 4.68 -1.78
CA TYR A 55 15.87 3.80 -1.82
C TYR A 55 15.71 2.72 -2.90
N TRP A 56 14.51 2.16 -3.05
CA TRP A 56 14.27 1.09 -4.01
C TRP A 56 14.18 1.57 -5.45
N GLU A 57 13.53 2.70 -5.71
CA GLU A 57 13.54 3.36 -7.03
C GLU A 57 14.97 3.70 -7.48
N THR A 58 15.81 4.17 -6.55
CA THR A 58 17.21 4.44 -6.86
C THR A 58 18.04 3.16 -7.00
N SER A 59 17.70 2.09 -6.28
CA SER A 59 18.38 0.78 -6.39
C SER A 59 18.08 0.04 -7.69
N GLU A 60 16.92 0.25 -8.33
CA GLU A 60 16.63 -0.28 -9.67
C GLU A 60 17.63 0.21 -10.73
N ASN A 61 18.33 1.32 -10.46
CA ASN A 61 19.38 1.89 -11.32
C ASN A 61 20.79 1.38 -10.97
N THR A 62 20.91 0.31 -10.17
CA THR A 62 22.18 -0.33 -9.80
C THR A 62 22.34 -1.69 -10.48
N ASP A 63 23.54 -2.28 -10.39
CA ASP A 63 23.84 -3.60 -10.98
C ASP A 63 23.08 -4.76 -10.31
N GLU A 64 22.40 -4.51 -9.18
CA GLU A 64 21.63 -5.50 -8.42
C GLU A 64 20.20 -4.99 -8.13
N PRO A 65 19.30 -5.00 -9.13
CA PRO A 65 17.91 -4.60 -8.91
C PRO A 65 17.19 -5.58 -7.97
N LEU A 66 16.14 -5.09 -7.32
CA LEU A 66 15.30 -5.92 -6.46
C LEU A 66 14.57 -7.00 -7.29
N PRO A 67 14.37 -8.20 -6.73
CA PRO A 67 13.60 -9.25 -7.40
C PRO A 67 12.08 -9.05 -7.29
N TYR A 68 11.62 -7.90 -6.78
CA TYR A 68 10.22 -7.56 -6.54
C TYR A 68 9.98 -6.07 -6.75
N VAL A 69 8.74 -5.71 -7.03
CA VAL A 69 8.30 -4.32 -7.22
C VAL A 69 7.92 -3.71 -5.88
N THR A 70 8.25 -2.44 -5.69
CA THR A 70 7.85 -1.68 -4.52
C THR A 70 6.87 -0.61 -4.93
N ILE A 71 5.72 -0.55 -4.27
CA ILE A 71 4.60 0.30 -4.69
C ILE A 71 3.95 0.97 -3.49
N SER A 72 3.57 2.24 -3.65
CA SER A 72 2.78 2.93 -2.63
C SER A 72 1.37 2.37 -2.56
N THR A 73 0.69 2.53 -1.42
CA THR A 73 -0.71 2.11 -1.29
C THR A 73 -1.60 2.86 -2.28
N ASP A 74 -1.34 4.17 -2.48
CA ASP A 74 -2.12 4.99 -3.41
C ASP A 74 -1.91 4.52 -4.86
N ASP A 75 -0.67 4.23 -5.27
CA ASP A 75 -0.37 3.76 -6.62
C ASP A 75 -1.00 2.40 -6.89
N LEU A 76 -0.91 1.46 -5.94
CA LEU A 76 -1.58 0.17 -6.07
C LEU A 76 -3.09 0.33 -6.22
N LEU A 77 -3.72 1.20 -5.42
CA LEU A 77 -5.15 1.47 -5.53
C LEU A 77 -5.50 2.13 -6.86
N MET A 78 -4.61 2.96 -7.40
CA MET A 78 -4.78 3.57 -8.71
C MET A 78 -4.63 2.56 -9.84
N ASP A 79 -3.77 1.55 -9.74
CA ASP A 79 -3.64 0.47 -10.74
C ASP A 79 -4.95 -0.28 -10.95
N PHE A 80 -5.78 -0.41 -9.90
CA PHE A 80 -7.11 -1.02 -10.01
C PHE A 80 -8.12 -0.19 -10.81
N VAL A 81 -7.86 1.10 -11.04
CA VAL A 81 -8.83 2.03 -11.66
C VAL A 81 -8.28 2.80 -12.86
N GLU A 82 -6.98 2.66 -13.16
CA GLU A 82 -6.28 3.48 -14.14
C GLU A 82 -6.57 3.22 -15.64
N PRO A 83 -7.23 2.16 -16.13
CA PRO A 83 -7.60 2.13 -17.56
C PRO A 83 -8.57 3.24 -17.94
N HIS A 84 -9.32 3.77 -16.98
CA HIS A 84 -10.22 4.90 -17.20
C HIS A 84 -9.49 6.24 -17.36
N LEU A 85 -8.18 6.29 -17.10
CA LEU A 85 -7.32 7.47 -17.24
C LEU A 85 -6.18 7.29 -18.26
N GLY A 86 -6.15 6.16 -18.98
CA GLY A 86 -5.32 5.98 -20.18
C GLY A 86 -3.88 5.55 -19.97
N ARG A 87 -3.51 4.92 -18.83
CA ARG A 87 -2.12 4.47 -18.58
C ARG A 87 -1.92 3.04 -18.11
N SER A 88 -2.94 2.34 -17.59
CA SER A 88 -2.74 0.94 -17.17
C SER A 88 -2.58 0.03 -18.39
N THR A 89 -1.42 -0.63 -18.48
CA THR A 89 -1.07 -1.61 -19.52
C THR A 89 -1.40 -3.05 -19.11
N GLN A 90 -1.93 -3.26 -17.90
CA GLN A 90 -2.27 -4.58 -17.37
C GLN A 90 -3.80 -4.74 -17.24
N GLU A 91 -4.41 -5.37 -18.24
CA GLU A 91 -5.86 -5.63 -18.29
C GLU A 91 -6.40 -6.40 -17.06
N SER A 92 -5.57 -7.20 -16.38
CA SER A 92 -6.02 -8.12 -15.33
C SER A 92 -6.26 -7.48 -13.96
N LEU A 93 -5.78 -6.27 -13.72
CA LEU A 93 -5.91 -5.63 -12.40
C LEU A 93 -7.08 -4.65 -12.33
N THR A 94 -7.81 -4.41 -13.41
CA THR A 94 -8.82 -3.35 -13.43
C THR A 94 -10.16 -3.80 -12.88
N LEU A 95 -10.68 -3.06 -11.91
CA LEU A 95 -12.04 -3.24 -11.42
C LEU A 95 -13.05 -2.58 -12.36
N SER A 96 -14.15 -3.27 -12.64
CA SER A 96 -15.29 -2.62 -13.31
C SER A 96 -15.86 -1.52 -12.42
N SER A 97 -16.52 -0.51 -13.02
CA SER A 97 -17.19 0.53 -12.23
C SER A 97 -18.25 -0.05 -11.27
N THR A 98 -18.87 -1.19 -11.62
CA THR A 98 -19.84 -1.87 -10.75
C THR A 98 -19.16 -2.50 -9.54
N ASP A 99 -18.08 -3.26 -9.75
CA ASP A 99 -17.34 -3.92 -8.66
C ASP A 99 -16.77 -2.87 -7.70
N LEU A 100 -16.23 -1.78 -8.24
CA LEU A 100 -15.71 -0.68 -7.45
C LEU A 100 -16.81 -0.01 -6.60
N ALA A 101 -18.05 0.11 -7.11
CA ALA A 101 -19.17 0.67 -6.38
C ALA A 101 -19.58 -0.25 -5.23
N GLU A 102 -19.64 -1.56 -5.48
CA GLU A 102 -19.98 -2.55 -4.46
C GLU A 102 -18.94 -2.58 -3.34
N ILE A 103 -17.65 -2.58 -3.69
CA ILE A 103 -16.54 -2.52 -2.74
C ILE A 103 -16.61 -1.23 -1.93
N TYR A 104 -16.79 -0.08 -2.59
CA TYR A 104 -16.91 1.20 -1.91
C TYR A 104 -18.05 1.20 -0.88
N LEU A 105 -19.26 0.81 -1.29
CA LEU A 105 -20.42 0.76 -0.39
C LEU A 105 -20.22 -0.24 0.76
N PHE A 106 -19.56 -1.37 0.50
CA PHE A 106 -19.21 -2.33 1.55
C PHE A 106 -18.25 -1.73 2.56
N GLN A 107 -17.18 -1.06 2.10
CA GLN A 107 -16.19 -0.43 2.97
C GLN A 107 -16.76 0.76 3.73
N GLU A 108 -17.61 1.58 3.10
CA GLU A 108 -18.30 2.70 3.78
C GLU A 108 -19.19 2.18 4.91
N ARG A 109 -19.99 1.13 4.67
CA ARG A 109 -20.81 0.49 5.72
C ARG A 109 -19.95 -0.06 6.85
N TYR A 110 -18.82 -0.69 6.54
CA TYR A 110 -17.88 -1.15 7.55
C TYR A 110 -17.30 0.01 8.36
N PHE A 111 -16.90 1.09 7.69
CA PHE A 111 -16.30 2.27 8.30
C PHE A 111 -17.28 2.96 9.25
N ILE A 112 -18.53 3.16 8.82
CA ILE A 112 -19.62 3.68 9.66
C ILE A 112 -19.83 2.78 10.88
N LYS A 113 -19.90 1.46 10.69
CA LYS A 113 -20.11 0.51 11.80
C LYS A 113 -18.97 0.57 12.82
N LYS A 114 -17.74 0.75 12.38
CA LYS A 114 -16.55 0.70 13.23
C LYS A 114 -16.22 2.03 13.89
N TYR A 115 -16.40 3.13 13.17
CA TYR A 115 -15.94 4.47 13.58
C TYR A 115 -17.07 5.48 13.79
N GLY A 116 -18.30 5.17 13.35
CA GLY A 116 -19.46 6.04 13.53
C GLY A 116 -19.58 7.17 12.51
N GLU A 117 -18.72 7.21 11.50
CA GLU A 117 -18.64 8.28 10.50
C GLU A 117 -18.66 7.72 9.08
N ALA A 118 -19.29 8.46 8.16
CA ALA A 118 -19.31 8.17 6.73
C ALA A 118 -18.31 9.07 5.99
N ASP A 119 -17.02 8.80 6.21
CA ASP A 119 -15.89 9.55 5.61
C ASP A 119 -14.78 8.60 5.14
N LEU A 120 -15.12 7.56 4.36
CA LEU A 120 -14.09 6.66 3.82
C LEU A 120 -13.06 7.41 2.96
N CYS A 121 -13.49 8.39 2.16
CA CYS A 121 -12.59 9.16 1.31
C CYS A 121 -11.60 10.00 2.15
N GLY A 122 -12.06 10.67 3.21
CA GLY A 122 -11.14 11.39 4.10
C GLY A 122 -10.25 10.44 4.91
N ALA A 123 -10.73 9.24 5.24
CA ALA A 123 -9.90 8.21 5.87
C ALA A 123 -8.77 7.74 4.94
N LEU A 124 -9.06 7.55 3.64
CA LEU A 124 -8.06 7.22 2.62
C LEU A 124 -7.02 8.34 2.46
N GLU A 125 -7.43 9.61 2.45
CA GLU A 125 -6.49 10.74 2.41
C GLU A 125 -5.54 10.74 3.61
N ARG A 126 -6.07 10.49 4.82
CA ARG A 126 -5.25 10.40 6.05
C ARG A 126 -4.36 9.17 6.06
N ALA A 127 -4.70 8.13 5.31
CA ALA A 127 -3.93 6.90 5.15
C ALA A 127 -2.97 6.93 3.95
N GLU A 128 -2.67 8.13 3.42
CA GLU A 128 -1.75 8.34 2.30
C GLU A 128 -2.22 7.71 0.97
N ALA A 129 -3.54 7.67 0.75
CA ALA A 129 -4.16 7.31 -0.53
C ALA A 129 -5.01 8.46 -1.15
N PRO A 130 -4.45 9.67 -1.32
CA PRO A 130 -5.22 10.85 -1.76
C PRO A 130 -5.68 10.80 -3.22
N ARG A 131 -4.91 10.20 -4.14
CA ARG A 131 -5.29 10.12 -5.56
C ARG A 131 -6.49 9.20 -5.73
N PHE A 132 -6.47 8.04 -5.08
CA PHE A 132 -7.59 7.12 -5.11
C PHE A 132 -8.84 7.73 -4.46
N ALA A 133 -8.70 8.42 -3.32
CA ALA A 133 -9.81 9.16 -2.70
C ALA A 133 -10.40 10.22 -3.66
N ALA A 134 -9.56 10.99 -4.34
CA ALA A 134 -10.01 11.96 -5.35
C ALA A 134 -10.70 11.29 -6.53
N TYR A 135 -10.18 10.15 -6.99
CA TYR A 135 -10.80 9.35 -8.05
C TYR A 135 -12.22 8.91 -7.66
N LEU A 136 -12.39 8.33 -6.47
CA LEU A 136 -13.70 7.90 -5.96
C LEU A 136 -14.69 9.07 -5.92
N ARG A 137 -14.28 10.22 -5.36
CA ARG A 137 -15.14 11.41 -5.29
C ARG A 137 -15.58 11.91 -6.66
N ARG A 138 -14.69 11.84 -7.66
CA ARG A 138 -14.94 12.40 -8.98
C ARG A 138 -15.70 11.45 -9.90
N HIS A 139 -15.40 10.16 -9.85
CA HIS A 139 -15.84 9.19 -10.85
C HIS A 139 -16.83 8.16 -10.33
N MET A 140 -16.82 7.89 -9.02
CA MET A 140 -17.68 6.87 -8.40
C MET A 140 -18.87 7.48 -7.68
N LEU A 141 -18.64 8.35 -6.69
CA LEU A 141 -19.71 8.91 -5.85
C LEU A 141 -20.89 9.52 -6.63
N PRO A 142 -20.69 10.27 -7.74
CA PRO A 142 -21.80 10.83 -8.50
C PRO A 142 -22.68 9.79 -9.22
N ARG A 143 -22.24 8.52 -9.26
CA ARG A 143 -22.88 7.41 -9.97
C ARG A 143 -23.42 6.34 -9.02
N LEU A 144 -23.24 6.52 -7.71
CA LEU A 144 -23.84 5.63 -6.72
C LEU A 144 -25.37 5.85 -6.70
N PRO A 145 -26.15 4.76 -6.55
CA PRO A 145 -27.62 4.82 -6.53
C PRO A 145 -28.17 5.52 -5.28
#